data_AF-A0A160VGQ1-F1
#
_entry.id   AF-A0A160VGQ1-F1
#
_cell.length_a   1.000
_cell.length_b   1.000
_cell.length_c   1.000
_cell.angle_alpha   90.00
_cell.angle_beta   90.00
_cell.angle_gamma   90.00
#
_symmetry.space_group_name_H-M   'P 1'
#
loop_
_entity.id
_entity.type
_entity.pdbx_description
1 polymer ?
#
loop_
_entity_poly.entity_id
_entity_poly.type
_entity_poly.pdbx_seq_one_letter_code
_entity_poly.pdbx_strand_id
1 'polypeptide(L)'
;MAIAETESAFNPKAKSHVPAYGLMQLVPKTGARDAYQWIYKKDKYVSGRYLYKPKNNVELGCAYLSMIRHHYFSRIRDDERAYLCAIPAYNTGVGNVSKALVGKANIKEASKKANKMDRDELYDKLYTDLSSKEAKNYLKKVWTKKENYK
;
A
#
# COMPACT_ATOMS: atom_id res chain seq x y z
N MET A 1 -5.76 -8.88 5.88
CA MET A 1 -7.18 -9.00 5.42
C MET A 1 -7.84 -7.63 5.20
N ALA A 2 -7.64 -6.64 6.09
CA ALA A 2 -8.21 -5.29 5.97
C ALA A 2 -8.05 -4.60 4.60
N ILE A 3 -6.91 -4.78 3.92
CA ILE A 3 -6.70 -4.27 2.55
C ILE A 3 -7.68 -4.93 1.57
N ALA A 4 -7.73 -6.27 1.50
CA ALA A 4 -8.62 -6.98 0.58
C ALA A 4 -10.11 -6.64 0.81
N GLU A 5 -10.51 -6.47 2.07
CA GLU A 5 -11.85 -6.01 2.42
C GLU A 5 -12.10 -4.57 1.91
N THR A 6 -11.13 -3.67 2.08
CA THR A 6 -11.27 -2.26 1.65
C THR A 6 -11.25 -2.12 0.13
N GLU A 7 -10.46 -2.94 -0.55
CA GLU A 7 -10.27 -2.91 -2.00
C GLU A 7 -11.43 -3.51 -2.77
N SER A 8 -12.00 -4.62 -2.29
CA SER A 8 -12.97 -5.39 -3.08
C SER A 8 -14.17 -5.90 -2.29
N ALA A 9 -14.25 -5.66 -0.98
CA ALA A 9 -15.18 -6.37 -0.10
C ALA A 9 -15.10 -7.90 -0.30
N PHE A 10 -13.88 -8.41 -0.51
CA PHE A 10 -13.58 -9.81 -0.83
C PHE A 10 -14.19 -10.33 -2.13
N ASN A 11 -14.57 -9.45 -3.08
CA ASN A 11 -15.04 -9.87 -4.40
C ASN A 11 -13.85 -10.21 -5.32
N PRO A 12 -13.62 -11.49 -5.68
CA PRO A 12 -12.48 -11.88 -6.52
C PRO A 12 -12.64 -11.44 -7.98
N LYS A 13 -13.85 -11.02 -8.40
CA LYS A 13 -14.14 -10.52 -9.75
C LYS A 13 -14.18 -8.98 -9.83
N ALA A 14 -13.85 -8.28 -8.73
CA ALA A 14 -13.85 -6.83 -8.69
C ALA A 14 -12.94 -6.23 -9.78
N LYS A 15 -13.46 -5.22 -10.48
CA LYS A 15 -12.74 -4.40 -11.46
C LYS A 15 -13.12 -2.94 -11.21
N SER A 16 -12.14 -2.08 -11.00
CA SER A 16 -12.41 -0.65 -10.85
C SER A 16 -12.48 0.08 -12.20
N HIS A 17 -12.76 1.38 -12.17
CA HIS A 17 -12.74 2.25 -13.35
C HIS A 17 -11.31 2.43 -13.89
N VAL A 18 -10.33 2.42 -12.99
CA VAL A 18 -8.90 2.21 -13.31
C VAL A 18 -8.72 0.70 -13.54
N PRO A 19 -7.82 0.21 -14.42
CA PRO A 19 -7.67 -1.22 -14.66
C PRO A 19 -6.99 -1.96 -13.48
N ALA A 20 -7.64 -1.96 -12.32
CA ALA A 20 -7.30 -2.70 -11.10
C ALA A 20 -8.20 -3.94 -10.97
N TYR A 21 -7.64 -5.07 -10.53
CA TYR A 21 -8.31 -6.37 -10.62
C TYR A 21 -8.22 -7.18 -9.32
N GLY A 22 -9.31 -7.90 -9.03
CA GLY A 22 -9.36 -8.94 -8.00
C GLY A 22 -9.40 -8.42 -6.56
N LEU A 23 -9.10 -9.32 -5.62
CA LEU A 23 -9.29 -9.11 -4.19
C LEU A 23 -8.55 -7.89 -3.62
N MET A 24 -7.32 -7.67 -4.08
CA MET A 24 -6.42 -6.61 -3.63
C MET A 24 -6.21 -5.51 -4.67
N GLN A 25 -7.11 -5.44 -5.67
CA GLN A 25 -7.19 -4.40 -6.70
C GLN A 25 -5.81 -4.02 -7.29
N LEU A 26 -5.10 -5.01 -7.82
CA LEU A 26 -3.80 -4.78 -8.42
C LEU A 26 -3.92 -4.29 -9.87
N VAL A 27 -3.10 -3.30 -10.21
CA VAL A 27 -2.99 -2.78 -11.58
C VAL A 27 -1.81 -3.47 -12.29
N PRO A 28 -2.02 -4.11 -13.47
CA PRO A 28 -0.98 -4.82 -14.21
C PRO A 28 0.30 -4.04 -14.46
N LYS A 29 0.16 -2.74 -14.77
CA LYS A 29 1.27 -1.88 -15.18
C LYS A 29 2.08 -1.29 -14.03
N THR A 30 1.59 -1.39 -12.80
CA THR A 30 2.21 -0.79 -11.61
C THR A 30 2.36 -1.84 -10.51
N GLY A 31 1.49 -1.86 -9.50
CA GLY A 31 1.67 -2.69 -8.30
C GLY A 31 1.83 -4.19 -8.60
N ALA A 32 1.18 -4.72 -9.64
CA ALA A 32 1.37 -6.12 -10.03
C ALA A 32 2.76 -6.40 -10.63
N ARG A 33 3.27 -5.50 -11.47
CA ARG A 33 4.60 -5.60 -12.08
C ARG A 33 5.69 -5.48 -11.03
N ASP A 34 5.56 -4.50 -10.13
CA ASP A 34 6.49 -4.28 -9.02
C ASP A 34 6.51 -5.48 -8.07
N ALA A 35 5.34 -6.01 -7.70
CA ALA A 35 5.24 -7.24 -6.90
C ALA A 35 5.89 -8.44 -7.58
N TYR A 36 5.67 -8.62 -8.88
CA TYR A 36 6.24 -9.72 -9.64
C TYR A 36 7.77 -9.61 -9.70
N GLN A 37 8.30 -8.41 -9.95
CA GLN A 37 9.73 -8.14 -9.88
C GLN A 37 10.29 -8.40 -8.48
N TRP A 38 9.55 -8.04 -7.42
CA TRP A 38 9.99 -8.21 -6.05
C TRP A 38 10.22 -9.69 -5.68
N ILE A 39 9.25 -10.56 -5.97
CA ILE A 39 9.29 -11.97 -5.52
C ILE A 39 9.85 -12.94 -6.56
N TYR A 40 9.69 -12.65 -7.86
CA TYR A 40 10.17 -13.52 -8.94
C TYR A 40 11.42 -12.99 -9.63
N LYS A 41 11.93 -11.81 -9.25
CA LYS A 41 13.10 -11.15 -9.85
C LYS A 41 12.99 -11.01 -11.37
N LYS A 42 11.75 -10.90 -11.87
CA LYS A 42 11.45 -10.83 -13.29
C LYS A 42 10.52 -9.68 -13.59
N ASP A 43 10.89 -8.88 -14.58
CA ASP A 43 10.06 -7.79 -15.04
C ASP A 43 8.98 -8.35 -15.96
N LYS A 44 7.73 -8.39 -15.47
CA LYS A 44 6.63 -9.02 -16.19
C LYS A 44 5.29 -8.36 -15.89
N TYR A 45 4.57 -8.05 -16.97
CA TYR A 45 3.15 -7.73 -16.90
C TYR A 45 2.33 -9.01 -16.79
N VAL A 46 1.44 -9.05 -15.80
CA VAL A 46 0.44 -10.12 -15.66
C VAL A 46 -0.92 -9.64 -16.17
N SER A 47 -1.70 -10.54 -16.77
CA SER A 47 -3.01 -10.18 -17.32
C SER A 47 -4.07 -10.02 -16.24
N GLY A 48 -5.18 -9.34 -16.55
CA GLY A 48 -6.35 -9.31 -15.65
C GLY A 48 -6.87 -10.73 -15.33
N ARG A 49 -6.81 -11.67 -16.29
CA ARG A 49 -7.16 -13.08 -16.07
C ARG A 49 -6.25 -13.75 -15.02
N TYR A 50 -4.97 -13.39 -14.98
CA TYR A 50 -4.06 -13.84 -13.93
C TYR A 50 -4.47 -13.28 -12.57
N LEU A 51 -4.81 -11.99 -12.52
CA LEU A 51 -5.18 -11.27 -11.30
C LEU A 51 -6.59 -11.59 -10.79
N TYR A 52 -7.50 -12.14 -11.60
CA TYR A 52 -8.78 -12.65 -11.12
C TYR A 52 -8.67 -13.99 -10.39
N LYS A 53 -7.53 -14.69 -10.47
CA LYS A 53 -7.28 -15.89 -9.66
C LYS A 53 -6.94 -15.46 -8.23
N PRO A 54 -7.76 -15.79 -7.21
CA PRO A 54 -7.59 -15.31 -5.84
C PRO A 54 -6.18 -15.55 -5.27
N LYS A 55 -5.65 -16.77 -5.43
CA LYS A 55 -4.30 -17.13 -4.97
C LYS A 55 -3.22 -16.20 -5.53
N ASN A 56 -3.23 -16.00 -6.84
CA ASN A 56 -2.28 -15.14 -7.53
C ASN A 56 -2.42 -13.67 -7.12
N ASN A 57 -3.66 -13.21 -6.94
CA ASN A 57 -3.95 -11.84 -6.56
C ASN A 57 -3.46 -11.53 -5.14
N VAL A 58 -3.76 -12.42 -4.19
CA VAL A 58 -3.33 -12.29 -2.80
C VAL A 58 -1.81 -12.39 -2.69
N GLU A 59 -1.18 -13.32 -3.40
CA GLU A 59 0.28 -13.44 -3.45
C GLU A 59 0.93 -12.12 -3.91
N LEU A 60 0.51 -11.59 -5.06
CA LEU A 60 1.07 -10.34 -5.57
C LEU A 60 0.70 -9.13 -4.70
N GLY A 61 -0.47 -9.12 -4.07
CA GLY A 61 -0.89 -8.00 -3.22
C GLY A 61 -0.11 -7.96 -1.91
N CYS A 62 0.08 -9.13 -1.28
CA CYS A 62 0.98 -9.28 -0.13
C CYS A 62 2.42 -8.94 -0.52
N ALA A 63 2.89 -9.38 -1.69
CA ALA A 63 4.22 -9.06 -2.19
C ALA A 63 4.40 -7.54 -2.42
N TYR A 64 3.41 -6.86 -2.98
CA TYR A 64 3.44 -5.42 -3.19
C TYR A 64 3.52 -4.66 -1.85
N LEU A 65 2.66 -5.02 -0.88
CA LEU A 65 2.68 -4.43 0.45
C LEU A 65 4.02 -4.69 1.17
N SER A 66 4.51 -5.93 1.08
CA SER A 66 5.79 -6.37 1.62
C SER A 66 6.95 -5.57 1.02
N MET A 67 6.95 -5.36 -0.30
CA MET A 67 7.93 -4.50 -0.96
C MET A 67 7.86 -3.06 -0.43
N ILE A 68 6.67 -2.48 -0.29
CA ILE A 68 6.53 -1.12 0.25
C ILE A 68 7.11 -1.01 1.66
N ARG A 69 6.76 -1.95 2.54
CA ARG A 69 7.24 -2.01 3.92
C ARG A 69 8.76 -2.25 4.00
N HIS A 70 9.27 -3.27 3.31
CA HIS A 70 10.62 -3.81 3.53
C HIS A 70 11.66 -3.31 2.51
N HIS A 71 11.25 -2.72 1.40
CA HIS A 71 12.16 -2.04 0.48
C HIS A 71 12.13 -0.53 0.70
N TYR A 72 10.98 0.10 0.44
CA TYR A 72 10.87 1.56 0.49
C TYR A 72 10.95 2.10 1.93
N PHE A 73 10.12 1.59 2.84
CA PHE A 73 10.12 2.00 4.25
C PHE A 73 10.99 1.13 5.16
N SER A 74 12.00 0.46 4.58
CA SER A 74 12.97 -0.39 5.30
C SER A 74 13.67 0.31 6.47
N ARG A 75 13.81 1.64 6.41
CA ARG A 75 14.50 2.45 7.41
C ARG A 75 13.60 2.89 8.58
N ILE A 76 12.30 2.59 8.54
CA ILE A 76 11.41 2.80 9.68
C ILE A 76 11.57 1.61 10.62
N ARG A 77 12.02 1.88 11.84
CA ARG A 77 12.49 0.85 12.79
C ARG A 77 11.35 0.01 13.35
N ASP A 78 10.22 0.67 13.58
CA ASP A 78 9.02 0.07 14.15
C ASP A 78 8.08 -0.38 13.04
N ASP A 79 7.60 -1.62 13.14
CA ASP A 79 6.75 -2.23 12.12
C ASP A 79 5.40 -1.53 12.01
N GLU A 80 4.78 -1.16 13.13
CA GLU A 80 3.47 -0.52 13.11
C GLU A 80 3.53 0.84 12.39
N ARG A 81 4.53 1.67 12.69
CA ARG A 81 4.80 2.94 11.99
C ARG A 81 5.17 2.75 10.53
N ALA A 82 5.89 1.69 10.20
CA ALA A 82 6.22 1.40 8.81
C ALA A 82 4.96 0.98 8.02
N TYR A 83 4.04 0.22 8.64
CA TYR A 83 2.75 -0.12 8.04
C TYR A 83 1.80 1.09 7.95
N LEU A 84 1.82 2.02 8.92
CA LEU A 84 1.13 3.32 8.81
C LEU A 84 1.52 4.08 7.54
N CYS A 85 2.78 4.00 7.14
CA CYS A 85 3.26 4.58 5.88
C CYS A 85 2.94 3.71 4.66
N ALA A 86 3.02 2.38 4.80
CA ALA A 86 2.84 1.45 3.69
C ALA A 86 1.38 1.36 3.20
N ILE A 87 0.41 1.46 4.10
CA ILE A 87 -1.03 1.38 3.78
C ILE A 87 -1.45 2.48 2.78
N PRO A 88 -1.27 3.79 3.05
CA PRO A 88 -1.61 4.80 2.07
C PRO A 88 -0.72 4.72 0.83
N ALA A 89 0.56 4.30 0.97
CA ALA A 89 1.43 4.09 -0.19
C ALA A 89 0.95 2.96 -1.12
N TYR A 90 0.22 1.96 -0.62
CA TYR A 90 -0.40 0.93 -1.44
C TYR A 90 -1.41 1.53 -2.43
N ASN A 91 -2.23 2.49 -1.95
CA ASN A 91 -3.25 3.17 -2.76
C ASN A 91 -2.69 4.33 -3.60
N THR A 92 -1.86 5.20 -3.01
CA THR A 92 -1.42 6.46 -3.67
C THR A 92 0.04 6.49 -4.09
N GLY A 93 0.84 5.48 -3.72
CA GLY A 93 2.26 5.40 -4.03
C GLY A 93 3.17 6.05 -2.98
N VAL A 94 4.39 5.50 -2.86
CA VAL A 94 5.40 5.90 -1.85
C VAL A 94 5.87 7.35 -1.98
N GLY A 95 5.85 7.91 -3.20
CA GLY A 95 6.21 9.30 -3.44
C GLY A 95 5.24 10.28 -2.79
N ASN A 96 3.93 9.98 -2.82
CA ASN A 96 2.90 10.83 -2.23
C ASN A 96 2.94 10.78 -0.70
N VAL A 97 3.19 9.60 -0.12
CA VAL A 97 3.43 9.47 1.33
C VAL A 97 4.69 10.23 1.74
N SER A 98 5.77 10.16 0.96
CA SER A 98 6.98 10.94 1.25
C SER A 98 6.73 12.44 1.19
N LYS A 99 5.96 12.92 0.20
CA LYS A 99 5.55 14.32 0.11
C LYS A 99 4.71 14.76 1.31
N ALA A 100 3.79 13.93 1.79
CA ALA A 100 3.00 14.23 3.00
C ALA A 100 3.90 14.39 4.25
N LEU A 101 4.98 13.60 4.35
CA LEU A 101 5.86 13.64 5.51
C LEU A 101 6.90 14.77 5.46
N VAL A 102 7.46 15.06 4.28
CA VAL A 102 8.63 15.96 4.14
C VAL A 102 8.53 16.94 2.97
N GLY A 103 7.36 17.11 2.35
CA GLY A 103 7.11 18.08 1.27
C GLY A 103 7.68 17.70 -0.11
N LYS A 104 8.47 16.61 -0.21
CA LYS A 104 9.08 16.14 -1.46
C LYS A 104 9.12 14.61 -1.52
N ALA A 105 9.28 14.06 -2.73
CA ALA A 105 9.38 12.61 -2.94
C ALA A 105 10.76 12.07 -2.51
N ASN A 106 11.04 12.07 -1.20
CA ASN A 106 12.29 11.57 -0.62
C ASN A 106 12.02 10.57 0.51
N ILE A 107 12.10 9.28 0.18
CA ILE A 107 11.77 8.18 1.10
C ILE A 107 12.75 8.10 2.27
N LYS A 108 14.03 8.46 2.07
CA LYS A 108 15.06 8.43 3.12
C LYS A 108 14.75 9.49 4.19
N GLU A 109 14.40 10.70 3.78
CA GLU A 109 14.00 11.76 4.70
C GLU A 109 12.64 11.49 5.34
N ALA A 110 11.67 11.00 4.57
CA ALA A 110 10.37 10.57 5.08
C ALA A 110 10.52 9.52 6.19
N SER A 111 11.37 8.50 5.99
CA SER A 111 11.65 7.47 7.00
C SER A 111 12.30 8.05 8.26
N LYS A 112 13.24 9.00 8.11
CA LYS A 112 13.86 9.70 9.25
C LYS A 112 12.83 10.51 10.03
N LYS A 113 11.90 11.19 9.33
CA LYS A 113 10.83 11.98 9.95
C LYS A 113 9.84 11.07 10.67
N ALA A 114 9.41 9.97 10.05
CA ALA A 114 8.52 8.98 10.66
C ALA A 114 9.11 8.35 11.94
N ASN A 115 10.40 8.03 11.97
CA ASN A 115 11.06 7.49 13.17
C ASN A 115 11.09 8.46 14.36
N LYS A 116 10.93 9.77 14.13
CA LYS A 116 10.92 10.80 15.16
C LYS A 116 9.52 11.09 15.73
N MET A 117 8.49 10.48 15.15
CA MET A 117 7.11 10.61 15.62
C MET A 117 6.68 9.31 16.29
N ASP A 118 5.78 9.43 17.25
CA ASP A 118 5.02 8.28 17.74
C ASP A 118 3.94 7.84 16.72
N ARG A 119 3.15 6.84 17.09
CA ARG A 119 2.12 6.26 16.23
C ARG A 119 1.00 7.25 15.91
N ASP A 120 0.54 7.98 16.90
CA ASP A 120 -0.64 8.84 16.78
C ASP A 120 -0.26 10.13 16.05
N GLU A 121 0.90 10.71 16.37
CA GLU A 121 1.50 11.82 15.62
C GLU A 121 1.70 11.49 14.14
N LEU A 122 2.21 10.28 13.84
CA LEU A 122 2.42 9.84 12.46
C LEU A 122 1.08 9.65 11.73
N TYR A 123 0.09 9.06 12.38
CA TYR A 123 -1.24 8.89 11.81
C TYR A 123 -1.87 10.25 11.49
N ASP A 124 -1.88 11.18 12.43
CA ASP A 124 -2.46 12.52 12.27
C ASP A 124 -1.74 13.32 11.19
N LYS A 125 -0.41 13.22 11.14
CA LYS A 125 0.39 13.83 10.08
C LYS A 125 0.01 13.32 8.70
N LEU A 126 -0.08 12.00 8.52
CA LEU A 126 -0.45 11.40 7.24
C LEU A 126 -1.90 11.73 6.86
N TYR A 127 -2.83 11.63 7.81
CA TYR A 127 -4.23 11.94 7.58
C TYR A 127 -4.46 13.42 7.21
N THR A 128 -3.66 14.33 7.76
CA THR A 128 -3.74 15.76 7.47
C THR A 128 -3.08 16.10 6.13
N ASP A 129 -1.91 15.54 5.83
CA ASP A 129 -1.03 16.05 4.77
C ASP A 129 -1.04 15.24 3.47
N LEU A 130 -1.67 14.05 3.45
CA LEU A 130 -1.90 13.34 2.19
C LEU A 130 -2.74 14.21 1.24
N SER A 131 -2.29 14.41 0.01
CA SER A 131 -2.90 15.37 -0.92
C SER A 131 -4.29 14.96 -1.40
N SER A 132 -4.58 13.66 -1.50
CA SER A 132 -5.87 13.17 -1.99
C SER A 132 -6.78 12.72 -0.85
N LYS A 133 -8.07 13.11 -0.95
CA LYS A 133 -9.12 12.63 -0.04
C LYS A 133 -9.25 11.10 -0.08
N GLU A 134 -8.99 10.49 -1.23
CA GLU A 134 -8.97 9.05 -1.39
C GLU A 134 -7.90 8.39 -0.49
N ALA A 135 -6.66 8.87 -0.53
CA ALA A 135 -5.57 8.29 0.27
C ALA A 135 -5.81 8.45 1.78
N LYS A 136 -6.36 9.60 2.21
CA LYS A 136 -6.76 9.84 3.61
C LYS A 136 -7.83 8.85 4.07
N ASN A 137 -8.88 8.70 3.25
CA ASN A 137 -9.96 7.76 3.53
C ASN A 137 -9.47 6.31 3.52
N TYR A 138 -8.55 5.98 2.62
CA TYR A 138 -7.95 4.65 2.52
C TYR A 138 -7.15 4.33 3.79
N LEU A 139 -6.26 5.23 4.23
CA LEU A 139 -5.54 5.10 5.50
C LEU A 139 -6.51 4.85 6.66
N LYS A 140 -7.51 5.74 6.83
CA LYS A 140 -8.50 5.60 7.91
C LYS A 140 -9.21 4.25 7.88
N LYS A 141 -9.78 3.87 6.72
CA LYS A 141 -10.55 2.62 6.57
C LYS A 141 -9.72 1.38 6.88
N VAL A 142 -8.54 1.26 6.27
CA VAL A 142 -7.67 0.09 6.45
C VAL A 142 -7.14 0.05 7.88
N TRP A 143 -6.73 1.20 8.44
CA TRP A 143 -6.22 1.28 9.81
C TRP A 143 -7.26 0.87 10.85
N THR A 144 -8.52 1.32 10.70
CA THR A 144 -9.61 0.88 11.58
C THR A 144 -9.92 -0.61 11.40
N LYS A 145 -10.04 -1.09 10.15
CA LYS A 145 -10.39 -2.50 9.88
C LYS A 145 -9.33 -3.50 10.32
N LYS A 146 -8.06 -3.10 10.45
CA LYS A 146 -6.98 -4.01 10.89
C LYS A 146 -7.29 -4.62 12.25
N GLU A 147 -7.97 -3.90 13.12
CA GLU A 147 -8.34 -4.33 14.48
C GLU A 147 -9.31 -5.52 14.46
N ASN A 148 -10.08 -5.70 13.39
CA ASN A 148 -11.00 -6.84 13.23
C ASN A 148 -10.29 -8.15 12.83
N TYR A 149 -8.98 -8.11 12.55
CA TYR A 149 -8.20 -9.22 12.00
C TYR A 149 -6.88 -9.45 12.74
N LYS A 150 -6.80 -9.02 14.00
CA LYS A 150 -5.64 -9.23 14.87
C LYS A 150 -5.64 -10.62 15.49
#